data_AF-A0A8S1Q994-F1
#
_entry.id   AF-A0A8S1Q994-F1
#
_cell.length_a   1.000
_cell.length_b   1.000
_cell.length_c   1.000
_cell.angle_alpha   90.00
_cell.angle_beta   90.00
_cell.angle_gamma   90.00
#
_symmetry.space_group_name_H-M   'P 1'
#
loop_
_entity.id
_entity.type
_entity.pdbx_description
1 polymer ?
#
loop_
_entity_poly.entity_id
_entity_poly.type
_entity_poly.pdbx_seq_one_letter_code
_entity_poly.pdbx_strand_id
1 'polypeptide(L)'
;MDTLKNLANNLTNREQNNTTSGKVVPLEEKDKEPLSGKGALFNMADELQMAASKGIQKLKQSVDNAKADVKQGFSQLDDKLKLMLKQYTHQINLWARSKVLSSVIIVIEKFRPSVKESLKDPDMCQCVKNLIDDTVDATWPEIVDEVKYQLMLKMADPYTEIEEKQQTIACLYPFIWIRNWYLYSNYPYDRSVWKQYKTISYWFWYLVSAIPFYGISQYFYVLDFIMIDKGDEYQLVKFILSFKTMFFITQGVMKALIGYFMLYACTTMNYIDNTYQEDCTRKGPGASIEVFSEVIGQAAQVVLIWLAFFLLACSKQKGKPVFQYDDTPQIQEGCFERGGRLKYFMIWDIFALGASIGLFWLVYLTQNTKPNFDNSGDFIYFTEICYGLLSFPFLIFNIPFVNGRLTKAKETAYDRKGNCLPAIDGLRKQIKTNQEEETNLLLNTLTIDVGEVFDG
;
A
#
# COMPACT_ATOMS: atom_id res chain seq x y z
N MET A 1 20.89 5.67 33.06
CA MET A 1 22.21 6.05 32.50
C MET A 1 22.95 4.84 31.96
N ASP A 2 22.82 3.66 32.56
CA ASP A 2 23.61 2.47 32.23
C ASP A 2 23.33 1.89 30.83
N THR A 3 22.13 2.14 30.28
CA THR A 3 21.81 1.88 28.87
C THR A 3 22.69 2.64 27.88
N LEU A 4 23.18 3.85 28.22
CA LEU A 4 24.13 4.60 27.37
C LEU A 4 25.55 4.03 27.45
N LYS A 5 25.97 3.50 28.60
CA LYS A 5 27.27 2.81 28.73
C LYS A 5 27.31 1.52 27.90
N ASN A 6 26.23 0.74 27.88
CA ASN A 6 26.15 -0.46 27.04
C ASN A 6 26.11 -0.15 25.54
N LEU A 7 25.51 0.98 25.12
CA LEU A 7 25.55 1.40 23.72
C LEU A 7 26.98 1.76 23.27
N ALA A 8 27.72 2.49 24.12
CA ALA A 8 29.10 2.87 23.83
C ALA A 8 30.04 1.65 23.70
N ASN A 9 29.93 0.68 24.62
CA ASN A 9 30.77 -0.53 24.60
C ASN A 9 30.46 -1.48 23.42
N ASN A 10 29.26 -1.44 22.85
CA ASN A 10 28.92 -2.24 21.67
C ASN A 10 29.40 -1.61 20.34
N LEU A 11 29.69 -0.30 20.32
CA LEU A 11 30.21 0.37 19.12
C LEU A 11 31.72 0.13 18.96
N THR A 12 32.50 0.14 20.05
CA THR A 12 33.95 -0.13 20.01
C THR A 12 34.32 -1.55 19.54
N ASN A 13 33.46 -2.54 19.79
CA ASN A 13 33.72 -3.93 19.38
C ASN A 13 33.39 -4.24 17.90
N ARG A 14 32.79 -3.30 17.15
CA ARG A 14 32.33 -3.57 15.76
C ARG A 14 33.33 -3.17 14.67
N GLU A 15 34.38 -2.42 15.00
CA GLU A 15 35.41 -1.98 14.03
C GLU A 15 36.55 -3.00 13.79
N GLN A 16 36.66 -4.09 14.57
CA GLN A 16 37.78 -5.03 14.46
C GLN A 16 37.62 -6.17 13.44
N ASN A 17 36.46 -6.36 12.82
CA ASN A 17 36.18 -7.49 11.91
C ASN A 17 35.82 -7.06 10.49
N ASN A 18 36.73 -6.35 9.80
CA ASN A 18 36.70 -6.22 8.32
C ASN A 18 38.07 -5.82 7.75
N THR A 19 38.98 -6.80 7.64
CA THR A 19 40.24 -6.67 6.88
C THR A 19 40.38 -7.84 5.89
N THR A 20 39.70 -7.73 4.75
CA THR A 20 39.88 -8.61 3.59
C THR A 20 40.53 -7.85 2.43
N SER A 21 41.85 -8.04 2.32
CA SER A 21 42.69 -7.99 1.11
C SER A 21 42.19 -7.19 -0.10
N GLY A 22 42.77 -5.99 -0.29
CA GLY A 22 42.75 -5.24 -1.55
C GLY A 22 44.18 -4.87 -1.96
N LYS A 23 44.66 -5.38 -3.10
CA LYS A 23 46.09 -5.41 -3.50
C LYS A 23 46.41 -4.28 -4.48
N VAL A 24 47.35 -3.39 -4.15
CA VAL A 24 47.89 -2.37 -5.09
C VAL A 24 49.42 -2.23 -4.94
N VAL A 25 50.11 -2.28 -6.09
CA VAL A 25 51.57 -2.18 -6.36
C VAL A 25 51.66 -1.69 -7.84
N PRO A 26 52.65 -0.90 -8.32
CA PRO A 26 53.97 -0.58 -7.74
C PRO A 26 54.30 0.94 -7.60
N LEU A 27 55.48 1.21 -7.03
CA LEU A 27 56.31 2.37 -7.34
C LEU A 27 57.74 1.92 -7.68
N GLU A 28 58.30 2.59 -8.68
CA GLU A 28 59.61 2.44 -9.32
C GLU A 28 60.06 3.89 -9.62
N GLU A 29 61.31 4.34 -9.49
CA GLU A 29 62.66 3.75 -9.35
C GLU A 29 63.51 4.68 -8.40
N LYS A 30 64.81 4.53 -8.03
CA LYS A 30 65.94 3.66 -8.39
C LYS A 30 67.07 3.68 -7.32
N ASP A 31 68.12 2.87 -7.57
CA ASP A 31 69.56 3.03 -7.26
C ASP A 31 70.13 3.33 -5.85
N LYS A 32 71.13 2.49 -5.50
CA LYS A 32 72.18 2.68 -4.49
C LYS A 32 73.53 2.44 -5.15
N GLU A 33 74.58 3.16 -4.73
CA GLU A 33 76.01 2.76 -4.57
C GLU A 33 76.92 4.02 -4.54
N PRO A 34 78.21 3.93 -4.14
CA PRO A 34 78.74 3.28 -2.95
C PRO A 34 79.60 4.24 -2.08
N LEU A 35 80.07 3.78 -0.92
CA LEU A 35 80.97 4.53 -0.01
C LEU A 35 82.45 4.35 -0.37
N SER A 36 83.25 5.45 -0.41
CA SER A 36 84.72 5.37 -0.39
C SER A 36 85.42 6.65 0.08
N GLY A 37 86.43 6.50 0.95
CA GLY A 37 87.78 7.02 0.66
C GLY A 37 88.19 8.46 1.04
N LYS A 38 88.46 8.70 2.33
CA LYS A 38 89.44 9.67 2.91
C LYS A 38 90.14 10.73 2.00
N GLY A 39 89.89 12.00 2.31
CA GLY A 39 90.87 12.88 2.99
C GLY A 39 91.74 13.86 2.18
N ALA A 40 91.60 15.16 2.50
CA ALA A 40 92.69 16.16 2.50
C ALA A 40 92.30 17.38 3.37
N LEU A 41 93.21 17.86 4.22
CA LEU A 41 93.09 19.15 4.93
C LEU A 41 93.50 20.31 4.00
N PHE A 42 93.10 21.54 4.35
CA PHE A 42 93.25 22.81 3.60
C PHE A 42 92.22 23.08 2.48
N ASN A 43 91.01 23.48 2.87
CA ASN A 43 90.18 24.54 2.23
C ASN A 43 88.93 24.87 3.09
N MET A 44 89.14 25.10 4.39
CA MET A 44 88.10 25.00 5.43
C MET A 44 87.18 26.23 5.59
N ALA A 45 87.27 27.23 4.71
CA ALA A 45 86.48 28.47 4.78
C ALA A 45 85.36 28.53 3.72
N ASP A 46 85.69 28.31 2.44
CA ASP A 46 84.72 28.43 1.34
C ASP A 46 83.80 27.20 1.24
N GLU A 47 84.32 25.99 1.52
CA GLU A 47 83.45 24.82 1.70
C GLU A 47 82.49 25.00 2.89
N LEU A 48 82.88 25.75 3.92
CA LEU A 48 82.00 26.04 5.05
C LEU A 48 80.81 26.91 4.62
N GLN A 49 81.02 27.90 3.75
CA GLN A 49 79.93 28.71 3.19
C GLN A 49 79.06 27.91 2.20
N MET A 50 79.65 27.04 1.37
CA MET A 50 78.86 26.22 0.44
C MET A 50 78.10 25.09 1.15
N ALA A 51 78.66 24.51 2.22
CA ALA A 51 77.99 23.54 3.08
C ALA A 51 76.93 24.20 3.96
N ALA A 52 77.18 25.41 4.49
CA ALA A 52 76.18 26.17 5.23
C ALA A 52 74.99 26.58 4.35
N SER A 53 75.21 27.05 3.12
CA SER A 53 74.13 27.39 2.19
C SER A 53 73.34 26.16 1.72
N LYS A 54 73.99 25.03 1.42
CA LYS A 54 73.30 23.74 1.20
C LYS A 54 72.55 23.24 2.44
N GLY A 55 73.10 23.43 3.64
CA GLY A 55 72.47 23.10 4.91
C GLY A 55 71.21 23.94 5.17
N ILE A 56 71.30 25.25 4.93
CA ILE A 56 70.17 26.20 5.02
C ILE A 56 69.10 25.87 3.97
N GLN A 57 69.47 25.52 2.73
CA GLN A 57 68.50 25.07 1.71
C GLN A 57 67.79 23.77 2.12
N LYS A 58 68.53 22.77 2.63
CA LYS A 58 67.92 21.53 3.15
C LYS A 58 67.01 21.78 4.36
N LEU A 59 67.40 22.66 5.28
CA LEU A 59 66.57 23.08 6.41
C LEU A 59 65.30 23.82 5.94
N LYS A 60 65.41 24.72 4.97
CA LYS A 60 64.25 25.40 4.41
C LYS A 60 63.30 24.40 3.74
N GLN A 61 63.83 23.47 2.95
CA GLN A 61 63.04 22.43 2.29
C GLN A 61 62.39 21.46 3.30
N SER A 62 63.07 21.09 4.40
CA SER A 62 62.46 20.27 5.45
C SER A 62 61.40 21.02 6.25
N VAL A 63 61.57 22.33 6.47
CA VAL A 63 60.56 23.20 7.10
C VAL A 63 59.35 23.40 6.20
N ASP A 64 59.55 23.63 4.90
CA ASP A 64 58.46 23.80 3.93
C ASP A 64 57.69 22.48 3.73
N ASN A 65 58.38 21.33 3.69
CA ASN A 65 57.75 20.00 3.68
C ASN A 65 56.97 19.74 4.97
N ALA A 66 57.56 19.96 6.16
CA ALA A 66 56.86 19.78 7.44
C ALA A 66 55.63 20.70 7.55
N LYS A 67 55.69 21.92 6.99
CA LYS A 67 54.56 22.83 6.92
C LYS A 67 53.46 22.34 5.96
N ALA A 68 53.84 21.71 4.85
CA ALA A 68 52.91 21.06 3.93
C ALA A 68 52.22 19.85 4.58
N ASP A 69 52.98 18.97 5.24
CA ASP A 69 52.48 17.80 5.96
C ASP A 69 51.50 18.20 7.07
N VAL A 70 51.85 19.22 7.87
CA VAL A 70 50.96 19.78 8.90
C VAL A 70 49.68 20.35 8.29
N LYS A 71 49.78 21.10 7.17
CA LYS A 71 48.60 21.63 6.47
C LYS A 71 47.70 20.52 5.92
N GLN A 72 48.29 19.47 5.35
CA GLN A 72 47.57 18.31 4.83
C GLN A 72 46.87 17.54 5.97
N GLY A 73 47.56 17.34 7.10
CA GLY A 73 46.99 16.75 8.31
C GLY A 73 45.80 17.56 8.85
N PHE A 74 45.89 18.89 8.88
CA PHE A 74 44.75 19.74 9.26
C PHE A 74 43.56 19.62 8.31
N SER A 75 43.76 19.57 6.99
CA SER A 75 42.65 19.37 6.04
C SER A 75 41.98 17.99 6.20
N GLN A 76 42.77 16.93 6.39
CA GLN A 76 42.23 15.58 6.63
C GLN A 76 41.47 15.49 7.95
N LEU A 77 41.91 16.21 8.98
CA LEU A 77 41.23 16.30 10.27
C LEU A 77 39.88 17.04 10.16
N ASP A 78 39.86 18.16 9.43
CA ASP A 78 38.64 18.95 9.19
C ASP A 78 37.60 18.18 8.37
N ASP A 79 38.01 17.49 7.30
CA ASP A 79 37.11 16.63 6.52
C ASP A 79 36.56 15.46 7.34
N LYS A 80 37.40 14.83 8.19
CA LYS A 80 36.96 13.78 9.11
C LYS A 80 35.99 14.32 10.17
N LEU A 81 36.24 15.52 10.70
CA LEU A 81 35.37 16.18 11.66
C LEU A 81 34.01 16.52 11.03
N LYS A 82 34.00 17.05 9.80
CA LYS A 82 32.78 17.32 9.01
C LYS A 82 31.97 16.05 8.75
N LEU A 83 32.61 14.93 8.42
CA LEU A 83 31.93 13.64 8.24
C LEU A 83 31.32 13.13 9.55
N MET A 84 32.07 13.17 10.67
CA MET A 84 31.54 12.81 11.98
C MET A 84 30.38 13.73 12.40
N LEU A 85 30.50 15.05 12.21
CA LEU A 85 29.42 16.00 12.51
C LEU A 85 28.16 15.73 11.68
N LYS A 86 28.30 15.39 10.39
CA LYS A 86 27.15 14.97 9.56
C LYS A 86 26.50 13.69 10.10
N GLN A 87 27.30 12.69 10.50
CA GLN A 87 26.78 11.44 11.09
C GLN A 87 26.08 11.68 12.44
N TYR A 88 26.68 12.47 13.34
CA TYR A 88 26.07 12.83 14.63
C TYR A 88 24.79 13.65 14.45
N THR A 89 24.79 14.66 13.57
CA THR A 89 23.60 15.46 13.26
C THR A 89 22.47 14.57 12.73
N HIS A 90 22.79 13.60 11.87
CA HIS A 90 21.83 12.62 11.38
C HIS A 90 21.25 11.78 12.55
N GLN A 91 22.09 11.19 13.40
CA GLN A 91 21.64 10.41 14.56
C GLN A 91 20.78 11.23 15.54
N ILE A 92 21.14 12.49 15.79
CA ILE A 92 20.37 13.41 16.65
C ILE A 92 18.99 13.68 16.04
N ASN A 93 18.91 13.93 14.73
CA ASN A 93 17.64 14.16 14.04
C ASN A 93 16.72 12.92 14.09
N LEU A 94 17.28 11.71 13.95
CA LEU A 94 16.52 10.46 14.07
C LEU A 94 16.01 10.25 15.51
N TRP A 95 16.88 10.44 16.51
CA TRP A 95 16.51 10.34 17.92
C TRP A 95 15.42 11.35 18.29
N ALA A 96 15.54 12.59 17.83
CA ALA A 96 14.55 13.64 18.05
C ALA A 96 13.19 13.28 17.43
N ARG A 97 13.16 12.84 16.16
CA ARG A 97 11.93 12.38 15.48
C ARG A 97 11.27 11.22 16.22
N SER A 98 12.04 10.21 16.62
CA SER A 98 11.55 9.07 17.41
C SER A 98 10.97 9.50 18.77
N LYS A 99 11.60 10.47 19.44
CA LYS A 99 11.09 11.05 20.70
C LYS A 99 9.82 11.88 20.52
N VAL A 100 9.70 12.65 19.44
CA VAL A 100 8.46 13.37 19.12
C VAL A 100 7.32 12.39 18.85
N LEU A 101 7.53 11.37 18.01
CA LEU A 101 6.54 10.31 17.74
C LEU A 101 6.08 9.62 19.04
N SER A 102 7.03 9.19 19.88
CA SER A 102 6.72 8.57 21.17
C SER A 102 5.90 9.50 22.08
N SER A 103 6.24 10.79 22.12
CA SER A 103 5.54 11.78 22.95
C SER A 103 4.11 12.03 22.46
N VAL A 104 3.90 12.10 21.14
CA VAL A 104 2.57 12.27 20.57
C VAL A 104 1.69 11.05 20.81
N ILE A 105 2.23 9.82 20.72
CA ILE A 105 1.49 8.60 21.08
C ILE A 105 1.04 8.61 22.54
N ILE A 106 1.91 9.01 23.48
CA ILE A 106 1.57 9.15 24.91
C ILE A 106 0.45 10.19 25.12
N VAL A 107 0.50 11.31 24.39
CA VAL A 107 -0.54 12.35 24.43
C VAL A 107 -1.86 11.81 23.89
N ILE A 108 -1.86 11.07 22.78
CA ILE A 108 -3.06 10.46 22.20
C ILE A 108 -3.68 9.47 23.19
N GLU A 109 -2.93 8.51 23.73
CA GLU A 109 -3.46 7.56 24.73
C GLU A 109 -4.09 8.26 25.94
N LYS A 110 -3.58 9.43 26.36
CA LYS A 110 -4.18 10.23 27.42
C LYS A 110 -5.55 10.83 27.04
N PHE A 111 -5.84 11.04 25.75
CA PHE A 111 -7.15 11.49 25.26
C PHE A 111 -8.20 10.36 25.16
N ARG A 112 -7.80 9.08 25.14
CA ARG A 112 -8.71 7.92 25.07
C ARG A 112 -9.92 7.99 26.03
N PRO A 113 -9.75 8.20 27.35
CA PRO A 113 -10.89 8.33 28.26
C PRO A 113 -11.73 9.58 27.98
N SER A 114 -11.12 10.68 27.54
CA SER A 114 -11.85 11.90 27.19
C SER A 114 -12.73 11.72 25.94
N VAL A 115 -12.30 10.92 24.96
CA VAL A 115 -13.09 10.59 23.77
C VAL A 115 -14.26 9.67 24.13
N LYS A 116 -14.03 8.66 24.99
CA LYS A 116 -15.10 7.81 25.52
C LYS A 116 -16.21 8.62 26.18
N GLU A 117 -15.83 9.53 27.09
CA GLU A 117 -16.81 10.29 27.86
C GLU A 117 -17.48 11.41 27.03
N SER A 118 -16.80 11.94 26.01
CA SER A 118 -17.39 12.91 25.06
C SER A 118 -18.40 12.27 24.08
N LEU A 119 -18.30 10.95 23.84
CA LEU A 119 -19.25 10.21 23.00
C LEU A 119 -20.45 9.66 23.77
N LYS A 120 -20.40 9.64 25.11
CA LYS A 120 -21.50 9.19 25.97
C LYS A 120 -22.43 10.35 26.28
N ASP A 121 -23.68 10.20 25.86
CA ASP A 121 -24.78 11.02 26.36
C ASP A 121 -25.07 10.65 27.83
N PRO A 122 -25.37 11.61 28.74
CA PRO A 122 -25.81 11.28 30.08
C PRO A 122 -27.03 10.34 30.10
N ASP A 123 -27.98 10.50 29.17
CA ASP A 123 -29.30 9.85 29.19
C ASP A 123 -29.36 8.52 28.40
N MET A 124 -28.31 8.14 27.65
CA MET A 124 -28.32 6.86 26.92
C MET A 124 -28.25 5.64 27.87
N CYS A 125 -28.85 4.52 27.44
CA CYS A 125 -28.85 3.28 28.22
C CYS A 125 -27.43 2.73 28.45
N GLN A 126 -27.23 2.02 29.57
CA GLN A 126 -25.95 1.36 29.85
C GLN A 126 -25.51 0.39 28.74
N CYS A 127 -26.47 -0.23 28.05
CA CYS A 127 -26.23 -1.04 26.86
C CYS A 127 -25.43 -0.29 25.78
N VAL A 128 -25.83 0.95 25.46
CA VAL A 128 -25.17 1.78 24.44
C VAL A 128 -23.87 2.37 24.98
N LYS A 129 -23.80 2.73 26.27
CA LYS A 129 -22.54 3.18 26.91
C LYS A 129 -21.44 2.11 26.79
N ASN A 130 -21.75 0.86 27.14
CA ASN A 130 -20.82 -0.26 27.00
C ASN A 130 -20.44 -0.49 25.53
N LEU A 131 -21.40 -0.48 24.60
CA LEU A 131 -21.12 -0.64 23.16
C LEU A 131 -20.20 0.47 22.61
N ILE A 132 -20.35 1.71 23.07
CA ILE A 132 -19.46 2.82 22.72
C ILE A 132 -18.07 2.60 23.32
N ASP A 133 -17.98 2.22 24.60
CA ASP A 133 -16.70 1.90 25.24
C ASP A 133 -15.93 0.80 24.49
N ASP A 134 -16.60 -0.31 24.17
CA ASP A 134 -16.05 -1.44 23.41
C ASP A 134 -15.65 -1.03 21.99
N THR A 135 -16.47 -0.21 21.32
CA THR A 135 -16.20 0.27 19.95
C THR A 135 -14.99 1.22 19.93
N VAL A 136 -14.92 2.14 20.90
CA VAL A 136 -13.77 3.05 21.04
C VAL A 136 -12.52 2.25 21.35
N ASP A 137 -12.57 1.28 22.28
CA ASP A 137 -11.41 0.46 22.62
C ASP A 137 -10.92 -0.43 21.48
N ALA A 138 -11.85 -1.00 20.69
CA ALA A 138 -11.50 -1.82 19.52
C ALA A 138 -10.89 -0.99 18.37
N THR A 139 -11.32 0.26 18.20
CA THR A 139 -10.81 1.15 17.14
C THR A 139 -9.67 2.07 17.62
N TRP A 140 -9.40 2.18 18.92
CA TRP A 140 -8.35 3.05 19.44
C TRP A 140 -6.94 2.76 18.87
N PRO A 141 -6.46 1.50 18.79
CA PRO A 141 -5.17 1.20 18.19
C PRO A 141 -5.10 1.62 16.72
N GLU A 142 -6.22 1.53 15.99
CA GLU A 142 -6.33 1.93 14.58
C GLU A 142 -6.16 3.44 14.40
N ILE A 143 -6.67 4.23 15.35
CA ILE A 143 -6.48 5.69 15.40
C ILE A 143 -5.02 6.02 15.73
N VAL A 144 -4.41 5.35 16.70
CA VAL A 144 -3.00 5.56 17.09
C VAL A 144 -2.06 5.21 15.93
N ASP A 145 -2.28 4.08 15.25
CA ASP A 145 -1.51 3.65 14.08
C ASP A 145 -1.67 4.63 12.91
N GLU A 146 -2.89 5.13 12.64
CA GLU A 146 -3.11 6.12 11.59
C GLU A 146 -2.42 7.46 11.91
N VAL A 147 -2.48 7.92 13.16
CA VAL A 147 -1.79 9.16 13.52
C VAL A 147 -0.27 8.98 13.52
N LYS A 148 0.27 7.84 13.99
CA LYS A 148 1.69 7.48 13.82
C LYS A 148 2.07 7.55 12.33
N TYR A 149 1.29 6.92 11.47
CA TYR A 149 1.49 6.87 10.03
C TYR A 149 1.50 8.28 9.39
N GLN A 150 0.50 9.11 9.69
CA GLN A 150 0.43 10.49 9.17
C GLN A 150 1.58 11.38 9.68
N LEU A 151 2.07 11.16 10.90
CA LEU A 151 3.25 11.86 11.42
C LEU A 151 4.54 11.38 10.75
N MET A 152 4.70 10.08 10.52
CA MET A 152 5.84 9.52 9.80
C MET A 152 5.91 10.03 8.35
N LEU A 153 4.76 10.11 7.66
CA LEU A 153 4.66 10.73 6.33
C LEU A 153 5.08 12.21 6.28
N LYS A 154 4.96 12.94 7.40
CA LYS A 154 5.41 14.34 7.50
C LYS A 154 6.88 14.47 7.93
N MET A 155 7.43 13.48 8.62
CA MET A 155 8.78 13.55 9.21
C MET A 155 9.85 12.81 8.42
N ALA A 156 9.48 11.82 7.60
CA ALA A 156 10.42 10.97 6.90
C ALA A 156 9.96 10.75 5.45
N ASP A 157 10.92 10.79 4.52
CA ASP A 157 10.67 10.45 3.13
C ASP A 157 10.30 8.95 3.01
N PRO A 158 9.09 8.62 2.56
CA PRO A 158 8.70 7.23 2.32
C PRO A 158 9.43 6.73 1.08
N TYR A 159 10.06 5.56 1.17
CA TYR A 159 10.60 4.87 0.01
C TYR A 159 9.78 3.62 -0.29
N THR A 160 9.81 3.19 -1.54
CA THR A 160 9.08 1.99 -2.00
C THR A 160 10.09 1.00 -2.54
N GLU A 161 10.22 -0.14 -1.87
CA GLU A 161 10.97 -1.27 -2.39
C GLU A 161 10.17 -1.90 -3.53
N ILE A 162 10.50 -1.53 -4.77
CA ILE A 162 9.88 -2.11 -5.96
C ILE A 162 10.56 -3.46 -6.20
N GLU A 163 9.90 -4.55 -5.78
CA GLU A 163 10.17 -5.88 -6.32
C GLU A 163 9.86 -5.88 -7.83
N GLU A 164 10.85 -5.54 -8.67
CA GLU A 164 10.69 -5.61 -10.12
C GLU A 164 10.42 -7.07 -10.51
N LYS A 165 9.19 -7.37 -10.95
CA LYS A 165 8.83 -8.68 -11.48
C LYS A 165 9.69 -8.95 -12.71
N GLN A 166 10.58 -9.95 -12.62
CA GLN A 166 11.38 -10.41 -13.75
C GLN A 166 10.45 -10.74 -14.92
N GLN A 167 10.75 -10.18 -16.09
CA GLN A 167 9.90 -10.32 -17.27
C GLN A 167 9.90 -11.78 -17.72
N THR A 168 8.74 -12.42 -17.65
CA THR A 168 8.55 -13.81 -18.07
C THR A 168 8.63 -13.96 -19.59
N ILE A 169 8.95 -15.20 -20.02
CA ILE A 169 9.06 -15.71 -21.40
C ILE A 169 8.34 -14.86 -22.46
N ALA A 170 9.08 -14.42 -23.48
CA ALA A 170 8.62 -13.51 -24.54
C ALA A 170 7.32 -13.94 -25.26
N CYS A 171 7.03 -15.24 -25.37
CA CYS A 171 5.80 -15.74 -25.99
C CYS A 171 4.51 -15.32 -25.26
N LEU A 172 4.58 -14.96 -23.97
CA LEU A 172 3.42 -14.51 -23.18
C LEU A 172 3.20 -12.99 -23.24
N TYR A 173 4.01 -12.26 -24.00
CA TYR A 173 3.95 -10.80 -24.12
C TYR A 173 2.54 -10.22 -24.41
N PRO A 174 1.70 -10.75 -25.34
CA PRO A 174 0.38 -10.17 -25.58
C PRO A 174 -0.56 -10.31 -24.38
N PHE A 175 -0.53 -11.44 -23.66
CA PHE A 175 -1.34 -11.63 -22.45
C PHE A 175 -0.88 -10.71 -21.31
N ILE A 176 0.44 -10.53 -21.15
CA ILE A 176 1.01 -9.60 -20.17
C ILE A 176 0.63 -8.15 -20.52
N TRP A 177 0.67 -7.78 -21.81
CA TRP A 177 0.27 -6.45 -22.28
C TRP A 177 -1.23 -6.18 -22.02
N ILE A 178 -2.12 -7.12 -22.36
CA ILE A 178 -3.56 -7.00 -22.07
C ILE A 178 -3.80 -6.87 -20.56
N ARG A 179 -3.17 -7.74 -19.74
CA ARG A 179 -3.27 -7.69 -18.28
C ARG A 179 -2.81 -6.34 -17.73
N ASN A 180 -1.67 -5.84 -18.19
CA ASN A 180 -1.12 -4.57 -17.71
C ASN A 180 -1.99 -3.37 -18.14
N TRP A 181 -2.53 -3.39 -19.37
CA TRP A 181 -3.47 -2.38 -19.86
C TRP A 181 -4.80 -2.40 -19.10
N TYR A 182 -5.32 -3.58 -18.78
CA TYR A 182 -6.50 -3.79 -17.95
C TYR A 182 -6.30 -3.21 -16.53
N LEU A 183 -5.26 -3.69 -15.83
CA LEU A 183 -4.98 -3.29 -14.45
C LEU A 183 -4.71 -1.78 -14.35
N TYR A 184 -3.94 -1.21 -15.27
CA TYR A 184 -3.67 0.23 -15.29
C TYR A 184 -4.88 1.08 -15.73
N SER A 185 -5.87 0.51 -16.45
CA SER A 185 -7.11 1.21 -16.77
C SER A 185 -8.10 1.22 -15.61
N ASN A 186 -8.19 0.13 -14.84
CA ASN A 186 -9.14 -0.05 -13.74
C ASN A 186 -8.60 0.39 -12.38
N TYR A 187 -7.28 0.35 -12.19
CA TYR A 187 -6.61 0.61 -10.92
C TYR A 187 -5.28 1.40 -11.13
N PRO A 188 -5.32 2.59 -11.77
CA PRO A 188 -4.11 3.38 -12.08
C PRO A 188 -3.44 3.96 -10.82
N TYR A 189 -2.12 3.93 -10.79
CA TYR A 189 -1.28 4.49 -9.72
C TYR A 189 -1.03 6.01 -9.81
N ASP A 190 -1.09 6.59 -11.01
CA ASP A 190 -0.76 8.00 -11.31
C ASP A 190 -1.97 8.84 -11.77
N ARG A 191 -3.18 8.39 -11.45
CA ARG A 191 -4.43 9.04 -11.90
C ARG A 191 -5.47 9.10 -10.81
N SER A 192 -5.94 10.31 -10.55
CA SER A 192 -7.11 10.54 -9.73
C SER A 192 -8.35 9.89 -10.34
N VAL A 193 -9.31 9.52 -9.48
CA VAL A 193 -10.60 8.93 -9.85
C VAL A 193 -11.30 9.73 -10.98
N TRP A 194 -11.26 11.07 -10.92
CA TRP A 194 -11.82 11.93 -11.98
C TRP A 194 -11.09 11.85 -13.32
N LYS A 195 -9.76 11.65 -13.32
CA LYS A 195 -8.96 11.44 -14.53
C LYS A 195 -9.19 10.02 -15.08
N GLN A 196 -9.44 9.05 -14.21
CA GLN A 196 -9.83 7.70 -14.60
C GLN A 196 -11.20 7.69 -15.30
N TYR A 197 -12.23 8.32 -14.74
CA TYR A 197 -13.55 8.45 -15.38
C TYR A 197 -13.55 9.17 -16.74
N LYS A 198 -12.53 9.99 -17.04
CA LYS A 198 -12.33 10.61 -18.36
C LYS A 198 -11.63 9.69 -19.37
N THR A 199 -11.18 8.51 -18.97
CA THR A 199 -10.43 7.58 -19.84
C THR A 199 -11.39 6.60 -20.52
N ILE A 200 -11.39 6.56 -21.86
CA ILE A 200 -12.27 5.67 -22.65
C ILE A 200 -12.04 4.18 -22.32
N SER A 201 -10.80 3.76 -22.06
CA SER A 201 -10.51 2.35 -21.72
C SER A 201 -11.13 1.90 -20.40
N TYR A 202 -11.34 2.80 -19.44
CA TYR A 202 -12.07 2.48 -18.21
C TYR A 202 -13.54 2.17 -18.51
N TRP A 203 -14.22 3.02 -19.30
CA TRP A 203 -15.60 2.80 -19.70
C TRP A 203 -15.78 1.55 -20.55
N PHE A 204 -14.83 1.22 -21.42
CA PHE A 204 -14.85 -0.03 -22.17
C PHE A 204 -14.91 -1.26 -21.24
N TRP A 205 -14.00 -1.35 -20.27
CA TRP A 205 -13.99 -2.47 -19.32
C TRP A 205 -15.21 -2.48 -18.40
N TYR A 206 -15.66 -1.32 -17.93
CA TYR A 206 -16.86 -1.17 -17.10
C TYR A 206 -18.14 -1.61 -17.84
N LEU A 207 -18.30 -1.22 -19.12
CA LEU A 207 -19.44 -1.62 -19.93
C LEU A 207 -19.45 -3.14 -20.18
N VAL A 208 -18.29 -3.74 -20.46
CA VAL A 208 -18.19 -5.21 -20.60
C VAL A 208 -18.56 -5.92 -19.29
N SER A 209 -18.13 -5.42 -18.13
CA SER A 209 -18.46 -6.01 -16.84
C SER A 209 -19.93 -5.84 -16.44
N ALA A 210 -20.60 -4.80 -16.95
CA ALA A 210 -21.99 -4.47 -16.63
C ALA A 210 -23.04 -5.28 -17.43
N ILE A 211 -22.62 -6.09 -18.41
CA ILE A 211 -23.53 -6.90 -19.23
C ILE A 211 -23.97 -8.15 -18.45
N PRO A 212 -25.27 -8.31 -18.11
CA PRO A 212 -25.77 -9.44 -17.32
C PRO A 212 -26.00 -10.71 -18.17
N PHE A 213 -26.04 -10.57 -19.49
CA PHE A 213 -26.49 -11.62 -20.40
C PHE A 213 -25.49 -12.78 -20.49
N TYR A 214 -25.98 -14.01 -20.61
CA TYR A 214 -25.18 -15.23 -20.83
C TYR A 214 -24.01 -15.44 -19.85
N GLY A 215 -24.11 -14.92 -18.62
CA GLY A 215 -23.04 -15.02 -17.65
C GLY A 215 -21.82 -14.13 -17.94
N ILE A 216 -21.88 -13.18 -18.88
CA ILE A 216 -20.71 -12.36 -19.28
C ILE A 216 -20.07 -11.66 -18.08
N SER A 217 -20.87 -11.06 -17.18
CA SER A 217 -20.36 -10.45 -15.95
C SER A 217 -19.62 -11.46 -15.04
N GLN A 218 -20.14 -12.69 -14.91
CA GLN A 218 -19.57 -13.79 -14.12
C GLN A 218 -18.17 -14.11 -14.63
N TYR A 219 -18.04 -14.37 -15.95
CA TYR A 219 -16.75 -14.68 -16.59
C TYR A 219 -15.78 -13.50 -16.53
N PHE A 220 -16.27 -12.27 -16.62
CA PHE A 220 -15.44 -11.08 -16.49
C PHE A 220 -14.80 -10.96 -15.11
N TYR A 221 -15.53 -11.26 -14.03
CA TYR A 221 -14.95 -11.29 -12.69
C TYR A 221 -13.96 -12.43 -12.48
N VAL A 222 -14.15 -13.59 -13.13
CA VAL A 222 -13.12 -14.64 -13.15
C VAL A 222 -11.84 -14.14 -13.83
N LEU A 223 -11.96 -13.39 -14.93
CA LEU A 223 -10.80 -12.77 -15.61
C LEU A 223 -10.13 -11.69 -14.75
N ASP A 224 -10.89 -10.77 -14.13
CA ASP A 224 -10.37 -9.77 -13.18
C ASP A 224 -9.60 -10.46 -12.04
N PHE A 225 -10.21 -11.47 -11.43
CA PHE A 225 -9.59 -12.26 -10.37
C PHE A 225 -8.28 -12.92 -10.79
N ILE A 226 -8.15 -13.38 -12.05
CA ILE A 226 -6.92 -13.94 -12.60
C ILE A 226 -5.86 -12.85 -12.81
N MET A 227 -6.25 -11.64 -13.20
CA MET A 227 -5.34 -10.54 -13.51
C MET A 227 -4.76 -9.84 -12.25
N ILE A 228 -5.57 -9.64 -11.20
CA ILE A 228 -5.17 -8.94 -9.96
C ILE A 228 -4.03 -9.66 -9.21
N ASP A 229 -3.34 -8.90 -8.36
CA ASP A 229 -2.26 -9.40 -7.50
C ASP A 229 -2.86 -10.01 -6.23
N LYS A 230 -3.13 -11.31 -6.29
CA LYS A 230 -3.63 -12.14 -5.18
C LYS A 230 -2.72 -12.12 -3.93
N GLY A 231 -1.48 -11.63 -4.06
CA GLY A 231 -0.56 -11.46 -2.95
C GLY A 231 -0.71 -10.13 -2.22
N ASP A 232 -1.59 -9.22 -2.67
CA ASP A 232 -1.89 -7.96 -2.00
C ASP A 232 -3.27 -7.94 -1.32
N GLU A 233 -3.30 -7.51 -0.06
CA GLU A 233 -4.51 -7.44 0.77
C GLU A 233 -5.54 -6.46 0.19
N TYR A 234 -5.12 -5.25 -0.20
CA TYR A 234 -6.06 -4.23 -0.69
C TYR A 234 -6.69 -4.64 -2.02
N GLN A 235 -5.95 -5.25 -2.94
CA GLN A 235 -6.51 -5.73 -4.20
C GLN A 235 -7.57 -6.84 -3.98
N LEU A 236 -7.32 -7.78 -3.06
CA LEU A 236 -8.32 -8.81 -2.73
C LEU A 236 -9.55 -8.22 -2.01
N VAL A 237 -9.37 -7.32 -1.06
CA VAL A 237 -10.46 -6.60 -0.39
C VAL A 237 -11.31 -5.84 -1.41
N LYS A 238 -10.67 -5.07 -2.28
CA LYS A 238 -11.33 -4.26 -3.31
C LYS A 238 -12.07 -5.13 -4.32
N PHE A 239 -11.47 -6.25 -4.72
CA PHE A 239 -12.13 -7.25 -5.55
C PHE A 239 -13.39 -7.79 -4.86
N ILE A 240 -13.30 -8.24 -3.59
CA ILE A 240 -14.43 -8.79 -2.83
C ILE A 240 -15.58 -7.77 -2.72
N LEU A 241 -15.27 -6.53 -2.36
CA LEU A 241 -16.26 -5.45 -2.19
C LEU A 241 -16.89 -5.03 -3.53
N SER A 242 -16.08 -4.87 -4.58
CA SER A 242 -16.55 -4.52 -5.93
C SER A 242 -17.44 -5.63 -6.52
N PHE A 243 -16.99 -6.87 -6.42
CA PHE A 243 -17.73 -8.06 -6.86
C PHE A 243 -19.09 -8.15 -6.17
N LYS A 244 -19.15 -8.08 -4.84
CA LYS A 244 -20.42 -8.19 -4.10
C LYS A 244 -21.33 -6.99 -4.29
N THR A 245 -20.77 -5.80 -4.46
CA THR A 245 -21.53 -4.60 -4.85
C THR A 245 -22.19 -4.78 -6.21
N MET A 246 -21.46 -5.26 -7.21
CA MET A 246 -21.98 -5.49 -8.55
C MET A 246 -22.92 -6.69 -8.61
N PHE A 247 -22.71 -7.71 -7.78
CA PHE A 247 -23.65 -8.81 -7.58
C PHE A 247 -25.00 -8.31 -7.03
N PHE A 248 -24.98 -7.43 -6.01
CA PHE A 248 -26.19 -6.76 -5.51
C PHE A 248 -26.90 -5.94 -6.60
N ILE A 249 -26.16 -5.14 -7.38
CA ILE A 249 -26.74 -4.29 -8.42
C ILE A 249 -27.31 -5.14 -9.58
N THR A 250 -26.56 -6.11 -10.09
CA THR A 250 -26.94 -6.88 -11.29
C THR A 250 -27.90 -8.03 -10.97
N GLN A 251 -27.53 -8.92 -10.05
CA GLN A 251 -28.32 -10.12 -9.72
C GLN A 251 -29.45 -9.81 -8.74
N GLY A 252 -29.27 -8.83 -7.84
CA GLY A 252 -30.35 -8.35 -6.97
C GLY A 252 -31.27 -7.38 -7.70
N VAL A 253 -30.86 -6.11 -7.81
CA VAL A 253 -31.73 -5.01 -8.27
C VAL A 253 -32.12 -5.15 -9.73
N MET A 254 -31.18 -5.43 -10.64
CA MET A 254 -31.47 -5.39 -12.08
C MET A 254 -32.28 -6.60 -12.55
N LYS A 255 -31.97 -7.82 -12.09
CA LYS A 255 -32.86 -8.98 -12.31
C LYS A 255 -34.24 -8.75 -11.69
N ALA A 256 -34.36 -8.20 -10.47
CA ALA A 256 -35.68 -7.90 -9.89
C ALA A 256 -36.51 -6.93 -10.75
N LEU A 257 -35.89 -5.88 -11.29
CA LEU A 257 -36.57 -4.94 -12.20
C LEU A 257 -36.98 -5.60 -13.52
N ILE A 258 -36.08 -6.37 -14.14
CA ILE A 258 -36.38 -7.10 -15.39
C ILE A 258 -37.54 -8.08 -15.16
N GLY A 259 -37.48 -8.88 -14.09
CA GLY A 259 -38.53 -9.83 -13.73
C GLY A 259 -39.87 -9.15 -13.46
N TYR A 260 -39.87 -8.01 -12.77
CA TYR A 260 -41.06 -7.20 -12.55
C TYR A 260 -41.66 -6.67 -13.87
N PHE A 261 -40.85 -6.12 -14.77
CA PHE A 261 -41.34 -5.65 -16.07
C PHE A 261 -41.85 -6.78 -16.96
N MET A 262 -41.18 -7.94 -16.97
CA MET A 262 -41.66 -9.13 -17.68
C MET A 262 -43.01 -9.60 -17.12
N LEU A 263 -43.14 -9.72 -15.80
CA LEU A 263 -44.39 -10.10 -15.14
C LEU A 263 -45.52 -9.08 -15.40
N TYR A 264 -45.22 -7.77 -15.32
CA TYR A 264 -46.19 -6.70 -15.57
C TYR A 264 -46.66 -6.69 -17.03
N ALA A 265 -45.75 -6.80 -17.99
CA ALA A 265 -46.10 -6.93 -19.41
C ALA A 265 -46.98 -8.17 -19.64
N CYS A 266 -46.63 -9.29 -19.02
CA CYS A 266 -47.37 -10.54 -19.16
C CYS A 266 -48.80 -10.47 -18.59
N THR A 267 -48.95 -9.92 -17.40
CA THR A 267 -50.24 -9.87 -16.67
C THR A 267 -51.16 -8.73 -17.11
N THR A 268 -50.60 -7.58 -17.51
CA THR A 268 -51.37 -6.35 -17.72
C THR A 268 -51.55 -6.02 -19.20
N MET A 269 -50.53 -6.23 -20.06
CA MET A 269 -50.61 -5.81 -21.47
C MET A 269 -51.30 -6.84 -22.37
N ASN A 270 -51.33 -8.12 -21.99
CA ASN A 270 -51.84 -9.23 -22.81
C ASN A 270 -53.27 -9.69 -22.43
N TYR A 271 -54.06 -8.88 -21.74
CA TYR A 271 -55.37 -9.26 -21.16
C TYR A 271 -56.50 -9.56 -22.20
N ILE A 272 -56.20 -9.65 -23.49
CA ILE A 272 -57.21 -9.60 -24.57
C ILE A 272 -57.55 -10.98 -25.17
N ASP A 273 -56.71 -12.01 -25.03
CA ASP A 273 -57.01 -13.36 -25.57
C ASP A 273 -56.44 -14.50 -24.71
N ASN A 274 -57.21 -15.59 -24.57
CA ASN A 274 -56.89 -16.76 -23.72
C ASN A 274 -55.63 -17.51 -24.19
N THR A 275 -55.28 -17.40 -25.48
CA THR A 275 -54.05 -17.98 -26.04
C THR A 275 -52.77 -17.43 -25.38
N TYR A 276 -52.81 -16.23 -24.80
CA TYR A 276 -51.64 -15.61 -24.16
C TYR A 276 -51.34 -16.16 -22.75
N GLN A 277 -52.25 -16.90 -22.13
CA GLN A 277 -52.02 -17.44 -20.78
C GLN A 277 -50.95 -18.54 -20.77
N GLU A 278 -50.94 -19.44 -21.78
CA GLU A 278 -49.87 -20.43 -21.95
C GLU A 278 -48.52 -19.77 -22.27
N ASP A 279 -48.57 -18.69 -23.05
CA ASP A 279 -47.42 -17.91 -23.45
C ASP A 279 -46.75 -17.24 -22.23
N CYS A 280 -47.53 -16.88 -21.21
CA CYS A 280 -47.03 -16.34 -19.96
C CYS A 280 -46.21 -17.35 -19.15
N THR A 281 -46.69 -18.59 -19.06
CA THR A 281 -45.96 -19.69 -18.40
C THR A 281 -44.66 -20.06 -19.13
N ARG A 282 -44.57 -19.80 -20.44
CA ARG A 282 -43.38 -20.08 -21.27
C ARG A 282 -42.40 -18.92 -21.41
N LYS A 283 -42.85 -17.68 -21.23
CA LYS A 283 -42.05 -16.44 -21.37
C LYS A 283 -41.89 -15.70 -20.04
N GLY A 284 -42.27 -16.34 -18.93
CA GLY A 284 -42.08 -15.82 -17.58
C GLY A 284 -40.61 -15.60 -17.23
N PRO A 285 -40.33 -14.81 -16.18
CA PRO A 285 -38.97 -14.54 -15.75
C PRO A 285 -38.30 -15.79 -15.16
N GLY A 286 -37.39 -16.38 -15.93
CA GLY A 286 -36.71 -17.65 -15.62
C GLY A 286 -37.00 -18.76 -16.64
N ALA A 287 -38.17 -18.74 -17.28
CA ALA A 287 -38.68 -19.83 -18.13
C ALA A 287 -37.85 -20.08 -19.42
N SER A 288 -37.18 -19.05 -19.95
CA SER A 288 -36.40 -19.16 -21.19
C SER A 288 -34.89 -19.31 -20.96
N ILE A 289 -34.44 -19.55 -19.73
CA ILE A 289 -33.02 -19.54 -19.39
C ILE A 289 -32.46 -20.97 -19.31
N GLU A 290 -31.25 -21.15 -19.83
CA GLU A 290 -30.49 -22.39 -19.65
C GLU A 290 -30.08 -22.55 -18.17
N VAL A 291 -30.96 -23.18 -17.38
CA VAL A 291 -30.81 -23.44 -15.94
C VAL A 291 -29.40 -23.91 -15.56
N PHE A 292 -28.82 -24.82 -16.36
CA PHE A 292 -27.48 -25.35 -16.14
C PHE A 292 -26.37 -24.28 -16.22
N SER A 293 -26.50 -23.34 -17.15
CA SER A 293 -25.55 -22.24 -17.37
C SER A 293 -25.59 -21.23 -16.22
N GLU A 294 -26.78 -20.86 -15.75
CA GLU A 294 -26.93 -19.99 -14.57
C GLU A 294 -26.41 -20.66 -13.30
N VAL A 295 -26.82 -21.90 -13.02
CA VAL A 295 -26.35 -22.64 -11.82
C VAL A 295 -24.82 -22.78 -11.80
N ILE A 296 -24.18 -23.07 -12.95
CA ILE A 296 -22.71 -23.09 -13.04
C ILE A 296 -22.11 -21.71 -12.86
N GLY A 297 -22.67 -20.67 -13.48
CA GLY A 297 -22.19 -19.29 -13.32
C GLY A 297 -22.26 -18.81 -11.88
N GLN A 298 -23.37 -19.09 -11.20
CA GLN A 298 -23.62 -18.77 -9.80
C GLN A 298 -22.71 -19.58 -8.85
N ALA A 299 -22.52 -20.88 -9.11
CA ALA A 299 -21.58 -21.70 -8.35
C ALA A 299 -20.12 -21.22 -8.51
N ALA A 300 -19.71 -20.90 -9.74
CA ALA A 300 -18.39 -20.33 -10.03
C ALA A 300 -18.18 -19.00 -9.30
N GLN A 301 -19.19 -18.13 -9.26
CA GLN A 301 -19.16 -16.88 -8.50
C GLN A 301 -18.97 -17.09 -6.99
N VAL A 302 -19.69 -18.04 -6.37
CA VAL A 302 -19.55 -18.39 -4.95
C VAL A 302 -18.16 -18.96 -4.65
N VAL A 303 -17.66 -19.87 -5.49
CA VAL A 303 -16.31 -20.44 -5.34
C VAL A 303 -15.25 -19.35 -5.48
N LEU A 304 -15.40 -18.43 -6.44
CA LEU A 304 -14.45 -17.34 -6.68
C LEU A 304 -14.32 -16.40 -5.48
N ILE A 305 -15.45 -16.00 -4.88
CA ILE A 305 -15.43 -15.08 -3.73
C ILE A 305 -14.89 -15.77 -2.48
N TRP A 306 -15.24 -17.02 -2.22
CA TRP A 306 -14.68 -17.78 -1.08
C TRP A 306 -13.18 -18.04 -1.25
N LEU A 307 -12.71 -18.34 -2.47
CA LEU A 307 -11.29 -18.48 -2.76
C LEU A 307 -10.55 -17.14 -2.55
N ALA A 308 -11.15 -16.00 -2.90
CA ALA A 308 -10.62 -14.67 -2.55
C ALA A 308 -10.53 -14.44 -1.03
N PHE A 309 -11.56 -14.84 -0.26
CA PHE A 309 -11.53 -14.80 1.22
C PHE A 309 -10.43 -15.69 1.82
N PHE A 310 -10.22 -16.91 1.30
CA PHE A 310 -9.15 -17.79 1.77
C PHE A 310 -7.75 -17.23 1.43
N LEU A 311 -7.57 -16.62 0.26
CA LEU A 311 -6.31 -15.96 -0.10
C LEU A 311 -6.07 -14.69 0.73
N LEU A 312 -7.11 -13.99 1.16
CA LEU A 312 -6.99 -12.76 1.96
C LEU A 312 -6.22 -13.00 3.26
N ALA A 313 -6.44 -14.15 3.91
CA ALA A 313 -5.67 -14.57 5.09
C ALA A 313 -4.14 -14.62 4.80
N CYS A 314 -3.74 -15.17 3.66
CA CYS A 314 -2.34 -15.31 3.29
C CYS A 314 -1.73 -14.09 2.59
N SER A 315 -2.54 -13.09 2.22
CA SER A 315 -2.11 -11.91 1.47
C SER A 315 -1.19 -10.99 2.29
N LYS A 316 -0.32 -10.21 1.62
CA LYS A 316 0.56 -9.22 2.25
C LYS A 316 0.01 -7.81 2.04
N GLN A 317 0.26 -6.90 2.97
CA GLN A 317 -0.19 -5.51 2.86
C GLN A 317 0.86 -4.65 2.13
N LYS A 318 0.88 -4.66 0.78
CA LYS A 318 1.91 -3.94 -0.01
C LYS A 318 1.72 -2.43 -0.04
N GLY A 319 0.56 -1.92 0.39
CA GLY A 319 0.24 -0.49 0.42
C GLY A 319 0.84 0.30 1.58
N LYS A 320 1.48 -0.35 2.56
CA LYS A 320 2.23 0.35 3.61
C LYS A 320 3.60 0.79 3.02
N PRO A 321 3.91 2.09 2.86
CA PRO A 321 5.25 2.53 2.50
C PRO A 321 6.24 2.15 3.60
N VAL A 322 7.49 1.88 3.21
CA VAL A 322 8.56 1.60 4.15
C VAL A 322 9.25 2.91 4.50
N PHE A 323 9.46 3.13 5.80
CA PHE A 323 10.25 4.25 6.31
C PHE A 323 11.61 3.72 6.76
N GLN A 324 12.69 4.42 6.41
CA GLN A 324 14.07 3.98 6.67
C GLN A 324 14.42 3.85 8.17
N TYR A 325 13.52 4.31 9.04
CA TYR A 325 13.72 4.48 10.47
C TYR A 325 12.56 3.91 11.31
N ASP A 326 11.72 3.04 10.74
CA ASP A 326 10.72 2.33 11.55
C ASP A 326 11.36 1.14 12.27
N ASP A 327 11.99 1.41 13.41
CA ASP A 327 12.59 0.41 14.30
C ASP A 327 11.55 -0.57 14.91
N THR A 328 10.24 -0.38 14.65
CA THR A 328 9.25 -1.38 15.05
C THR A 328 9.57 -2.69 14.32
N PRO A 329 9.85 -3.80 15.05
CA PRO A 329 10.05 -5.08 14.40
C PRO A 329 8.81 -5.38 13.57
N GLN A 330 8.99 -5.80 12.32
CA GLN A 330 7.87 -6.25 11.49
C GLN A 330 7.25 -7.47 12.17
N ILE A 331 6.19 -7.23 12.94
CA ILE A 331 5.41 -8.27 13.57
C ILE A 331 4.92 -9.14 12.43
N GLN A 332 5.37 -10.40 12.42
CA GLN A 332 4.86 -11.39 11.48
C GLN A 332 3.45 -11.76 11.93
N GLU A 333 2.50 -10.88 11.60
CA GLU A 333 1.06 -11.14 11.72
C GLU A 333 0.79 -12.52 11.10
N GLY A 334 0.24 -13.43 11.90
CA GLY A 334 -0.13 -14.74 11.41
C GLY A 334 -1.19 -14.62 10.33
N CYS A 335 -1.20 -15.53 9.35
CA CYS A 335 -2.17 -15.49 8.24
C CYS A 335 -3.63 -15.39 8.72
N PHE A 336 -3.95 -15.88 9.93
CA PHE A 336 -5.30 -15.83 10.48
C PHE A 336 -5.74 -14.46 11.02
N GLU A 337 -4.86 -13.46 11.15
CA GLU A 337 -5.22 -12.14 11.69
C GLU A 337 -5.65 -11.13 10.59
N ARG A 338 -5.16 -11.28 9.37
CA ARG A 338 -5.41 -10.37 8.22
C ARG A 338 -6.86 -10.34 7.74
N GLY A 339 -7.22 -9.32 6.95
CA GLY A 339 -8.59 -9.08 6.47
C GLY A 339 -9.54 -8.43 7.50
N GLY A 340 -9.08 -8.15 8.73
CA GLY A 340 -9.80 -7.36 9.72
C GLY A 340 -11.26 -7.79 9.95
N ARG A 341 -12.20 -6.84 9.84
CA ARG A 341 -13.64 -7.09 10.04
C ARG A 341 -14.32 -7.82 8.87
N LEU A 342 -13.62 -8.02 7.74
CA LEU A 342 -14.19 -8.68 6.55
C LEU A 342 -14.58 -10.16 6.79
N LYS A 343 -14.00 -10.80 7.81
CA LYS A 343 -14.36 -12.17 8.26
C LYS A 343 -15.82 -12.31 8.66
N TYR A 344 -16.40 -11.30 9.32
CA TYR A 344 -17.82 -11.29 9.67
C TYR A 344 -18.71 -11.23 8.42
N PHE A 345 -18.23 -10.59 7.35
CA PHE A 345 -18.93 -10.54 6.06
C PHE A 345 -18.85 -11.85 5.27
N MET A 346 -17.80 -12.65 5.46
CA MET A 346 -17.77 -14.04 4.97
C MET A 346 -18.84 -14.90 5.67
N ILE A 347 -18.99 -14.76 6.99
CA ILE A 347 -20.04 -15.46 7.75
C ILE A 347 -21.44 -15.01 7.30
N TRP A 348 -21.64 -13.69 7.11
CA TRP A 348 -22.88 -13.14 6.52
C TRP A 348 -23.16 -13.72 5.14
N ASP A 349 -22.15 -13.83 4.27
CA ASP A 349 -22.33 -14.36 2.92
C ASP A 349 -22.71 -15.85 2.90
N ILE A 350 -22.10 -16.66 3.79
CA ILE A 350 -22.46 -18.06 4.00
C ILE A 350 -23.91 -18.17 4.50
N PHE A 351 -24.31 -17.31 5.45
CA PHE A 351 -25.69 -17.25 5.94
C PHE A 351 -26.67 -16.84 4.83
N ALA A 352 -26.34 -15.81 4.03
CA ALA A 352 -27.17 -15.34 2.92
C ALA A 352 -27.35 -16.41 1.83
N LEU A 353 -26.30 -17.15 1.50
CA LEU A 353 -26.35 -18.28 0.58
C LEU A 353 -27.17 -19.46 1.15
N GLY A 354 -26.99 -19.77 2.44
CA GLY A 354 -27.79 -20.79 3.12
C GLY A 354 -29.28 -20.43 3.19
N ALA A 355 -29.59 -19.16 3.41
CA ALA A 355 -30.96 -18.64 3.44
C ALA A 355 -31.62 -18.66 2.05
N SER A 356 -30.89 -18.31 0.98
CA SER A 356 -31.44 -18.38 -0.39
C SER A 356 -31.66 -19.82 -0.84
N ILE A 357 -30.71 -20.73 -0.60
CA ILE A 357 -30.87 -22.17 -0.86
C ILE A 357 -32.02 -22.75 -0.03
N GLY A 358 -32.17 -22.34 1.24
CA GLY A 358 -33.28 -22.74 2.09
C GLY A 358 -34.64 -22.27 1.57
N LEU A 359 -34.72 -21.04 1.04
CA LEU A 359 -35.91 -20.49 0.41
C LEU A 359 -36.26 -21.26 -0.88
N PHE A 360 -35.28 -21.57 -1.72
CA PHE A 360 -35.45 -22.41 -2.90
C PHE A 360 -36.09 -23.76 -2.53
N TRP A 361 -35.52 -24.48 -1.57
CA TRP A 361 -36.04 -25.78 -1.13
C TRP A 361 -37.43 -25.68 -0.52
N LEU A 362 -37.71 -24.62 0.25
CA LEU A 362 -39.05 -24.38 0.82
C LEU A 362 -40.09 -24.23 -0.30
N VAL A 363 -39.84 -23.35 -1.28
CA VAL A 363 -40.77 -23.12 -2.39
C VAL A 363 -40.93 -24.39 -3.24
N TYR A 364 -39.82 -25.06 -3.57
CA TYR A 364 -39.83 -26.31 -4.34
C TYR A 364 -40.65 -27.42 -3.65
N LEU A 365 -40.53 -27.58 -2.33
CA LEU A 365 -41.28 -28.58 -1.56
C LEU A 365 -42.77 -28.24 -1.39
N THR A 366 -43.17 -26.97 -1.50
CA THR A 366 -44.59 -26.57 -1.45
C THR A 366 -45.34 -26.79 -2.77
N GLN A 367 -44.65 -27.21 -3.84
CA GLN A 367 -45.28 -27.46 -5.14
C GLN A 367 -45.97 -28.83 -5.18
N ASN A 368 -47.29 -28.84 -5.37
CA ASN A 368 -48.09 -30.08 -5.50
C ASN A 368 -47.69 -30.92 -6.73
N THR A 369 -47.25 -30.27 -7.81
CA THR A 369 -46.66 -30.90 -8.99
C THR A 369 -45.15 -30.88 -8.85
N LYS A 370 -44.50 -32.06 -8.74
CA LYS A 370 -43.03 -32.15 -8.80
C LYS A 370 -42.57 -31.67 -10.18
N PRO A 371 -41.95 -30.48 -10.33
CA PRO A 371 -41.49 -30.05 -11.64
C PRO A 371 -40.24 -30.85 -12.01
N ASN A 372 -40.05 -31.12 -13.30
CA ASN A 372 -38.72 -31.51 -13.77
C ASN A 372 -37.74 -30.37 -13.44
N PHE A 373 -36.49 -30.69 -13.14
CA PHE A 373 -35.48 -29.68 -12.78
C PHE A 373 -35.34 -28.60 -13.87
N ASP A 374 -35.48 -28.99 -15.15
CA ASP A 374 -35.46 -28.09 -16.30
C ASP A 374 -36.56 -27.01 -16.26
N ASN A 375 -37.70 -27.29 -15.61
CA ASN A 375 -38.81 -26.35 -15.42
C ASN A 375 -38.68 -25.53 -14.12
N SER A 376 -37.55 -25.62 -13.40
CA SER A 376 -37.33 -24.92 -12.12
C SER A 376 -36.64 -23.55 -12.28
N GLY A 377 -36.50 -23.06 -13.50
CA GLY A 377 -35.81 -21.79 -13.82
C GLY A 377 -36.35 -20.59 -13.04
N ASP A 378 -37.67 -20.45 -12.94
CA ASP A 378 -38.32 -19.35 -12.20
C ASP A 378 -37.92 -19.30 -10.71
N PHE A 379 -37.75 -20.47 -10.06
CA PHE A 379 -37.32 -20.55 -8.67
C PHE A 379 -35.84 -20.21 -8.50
N ILE A 380 -35.00 -20.63 -9.44
CA ILE A 380 -33.56 -20.33 -9.45
C ILE A 380 -33.37 -18.82 -9.66
N TYR A 381 -34.08 -18.25 -10.64
CA TYR A 381 -34.10 -16.82 -10.92
C TYR A 381 -34.51 -15.98 -9.69
N PHE A 382 -35.58 -16.39 -8.98
CA PHE A 382 -35.99 -15.71 -7.74
C PHE A 382 -34.98 -15.88 -6.60
N THR A 383 -34.36 -17.06 -6.50
CA THR A 383 -33.34 -17.37 -5.47
C THR A 383 -32.08 -16.53 -5.66
N GLU A 384 -31.65 -16.33 -6.91
CA GLU A 384 -30.55 -15.43 -7.26
C GLU A 384 -30.87 -13.97 -6.93
N ILE A 385 -32.09 -13.51 -7.19
CA ILE A 385 -32.56 -12.17 -6.76
C ILE A 385 -32.45 -12.03 -5.24
N CYS A 386 -32.96 -13.01 -4.47
CA CYS A 386 -32.87 -12.99 -3.01
C CYS A 386 -31.41 -12.94 -2.52
N TYR A 387 -30.52 -13.76 -3.09
CA TYR A 387 -29.10 -13.79 -2.71
C TYR A 387 -28.36 -12.50 -3.13
N GLY A 388 -28.69 -11.95 -4.30
CA GLY A 388 -28.22 -10.67 -4.78
C GLY A 388 -28.60 -9.54 -3.82
N LEU A 389 -29.88 -9.43 -3.45
CA LEU A 389 -30.37 -8.42 -2.52
C LEU A 389 -29.77 -8.56 -1.11
N LEU A 390 -29.54 -9.78 -0.61
CA LEU A 390 -28.85 -10.03 0.67
C LEU A 390 -27.36 -9.61 0.65
N SER A 391 -26.78 -9.33 -0.51
CA SER A 391 -25.44 -8.73 -0.63
C SER A 391 -25.42 -7.20 -0.41
N PHE A 392 -26.55 -6.57 -0.10
CA PHE A 392 -26.65 -5.13 0.20
C PHE A 392 -25.59 -4.58 1.18
N PRO A 393 -25.22 -5.26 2.30
CA PRO A 393 -24.22 -4.72 3.21
C PRO A 393 -22.89 -4.39 2.53
N PHE A 394 -22.47 -5.15 1.52
CA PHE A 394 -21.23 -4.92 0.78
C PHE A 394 -21.21 -3.58 0.01
N LEU A 395 -22.38 -3.09 -0.44
CA LEU A 395 -22.52 -1.79 -1.09
C LEU A 395 -22.09 -0.64 -0.17
N ILE A 396 -22.44 -0.71 1.12
CA ILE A 396 -22.10 0.30 2.13
C ILE A 396 -20.58 0.37 2.32
N PHE A 397 -19.89 -0.77 2.24
CA PHE A 397 -18.43 -0.85 2.42
C PHE A 397 -17.64 -0.47 1.17
N ASN A 398 -18.25 -0.45 -0.01
CA ASN A 398 -17.63 0.09 -1.21
C ASN A 398 -17.53 1.64 -1.21
N ILE A 399 -18.15 2.32 -0.24
CA ILE A 399 -17.95 3.75 0.00
C ILE A 399 -16.50 3.95 0.52
N PRO A 400 -15.65 4.75 -0.16
CA PRO A 400 -14.20 4.80 0.11
C PRO A 400 -13.86 5.22 1.55
N PHE A 401 -14.66 6.11 2.15
CA PHE A 401 -14.50 6.53 3.55
C PHE A 401 -14.71 5.39 4.56
N VAL A 402 -15.60 4.44 4.22
CA VAL A 402 -15.95 3.31 5.10
C VAL A 402 -14.95 2.16 4.91
N ASN A 403 -14.54 1.88 3.66
CA ASN A 403 -13.56 0.84 3.32
C ASN A 403 -12.27 0.98 4.15
N GLY A 404 -11.61 2.14 4.06
CA GLY A 404 -10.30 2.37 4.68
C GLY A 404 -10.29 2.22 6.22
N ARG A 405 -11.45 2.37 6.89
CA ARG A 405 -11.58 2.17 8.34
C ARG A 405 -11.79 0.71 8.74
N LEU A 406 -12.50 -0.08 7.95
CA LEU A 406 -12.90 -1.44 8.36
C LEU A 406 -11.91 -2.53 7.95
N THR A 407 -11.21 -2.32 6.85
CA THR A 407 -10.38 -3.35 6.22
C THR A 407 -8.91 -3.25 6.63
N LYS A 408 -8.48 -2.11 7.18
CA LYS A 408 -7.08 -1.72 7.49
C LYS A 408 -6.11 -1.74 6.29
N ALA A 409 -6.53 -2.32 5.17
CA ALA A 409 -5.75 -2.43 3.94
C ALA A 409 -5.42 -1.04 3.39
N LYS A 410 -4.13 -0.79 3.16
CA LYS A 410 -3.64 0.49 2.62
C LYS A 410 -3.73 0.44 1.10
N GLU A 411 -4.19 1.52 0.50
CA GLU A 411 -4.51 1.54 -0.93
C GLU A 411 -3.29 1.21 -1.80
N THR A 412 -3.47 0.25 -2.71
CA THR A 412 -2.51 -0.09 -3.75
C THR A 412 -3.12 0.13 -5.13
N ALA A 413 -2.25 0.33 -6.11
CA ALA A 413 -2.60 0.57 -7.50
C ALA A 413 -1.49 0.04 -8.42
N TYR A 414 -1.74 0.02 -9.72
CA TYR A 414 -0.82 -0.53 -10.70
C TYR A 414 -0.11 0.55 -11.53
N ASP A 415 1.17 0.34 -11.78
CA ASP A 415 1.91 1.05 -12.81
C ASP A 415 1.61 0.51 -14.22
N ARG A 416 2.21 1.12 -15.25
CA ARG A 416 2.08 0.66 -16.64
C ARG A 416 2.76 -0.68 -16.93
N LYS A 417 3.62 -1.18 -16.03
CA LYS A 417 4.27 -2.49 -16.11
C LYS A 417 3.44 -3.58 -15.39
N GLY A 418 2.33 -3.23 -14.73
CA GLY A 418 1.50 -4.17 -13.96
C GLY A 418 2.10 -4.56 -12.60
N ASN A 419 3.01 -3.75 -12.06
CA ASN A 419 3.51 -3.85 -10.69
C ASN A 419 2.47 -3.24 -9.72
N CYS A 420 2.20 -3.94 -8.62
CA CYS A 420 1.32 -3.44 -7.56
C CYS A 420 2.15 -2.59 -6.58
N LEU A 421 1.78 -1.31 -6.40
CA LEU A 421 2.52 -0.31 -5.64
C LEU A 421 1.57 0.48 -4.71
N PRO A 422 2.04 1.10 -3.62
CA PRO A 422 1.24 2.00 -2.77
C PRO A 422 0.65 3.17 -3.57
N ALA A 423 -0.65 3.46 -3.45
CA ALA A 423 -1.28 4.52 -4.23
C ALA A 423 -0.78 5.92 -3.79
N ILE A 424 0.15 6.53 -4.54
CA ILE A 424 0.75 7.83 -4.16
C ILE A 424 -0.23 9.01 -4.32
N ASP A 425 -1.39 8.90 -4.95
CA ASP A 425 -2.27 10.06 -5.15
C ASP A 425 -2.70 10.74 -3.82
N GLY A 426 -2.79 9.98 -2.72
CA GLY A 426 -2.90 10.52 -1.36
C GLY A 426 -1.59 11.15 -0.84
N LEU A 427 -0.49 10.37 -0.85
CA LEU A 427 0.82 10.80 -0.34
C LEU A 427 1.38 12.03 -1.07
N ARG A 428 1.35 12.05 -2.41
CA ARG A 428 1.94 13.10 -3.25
C ARG A 428 1.20 14.42 -3.07
N LYS A 429 -0.12 14.37 -2.86
CA LYS A 429 -0.89 15.58 -2.57
C LYS A 429 -0.45 16.20 -1.24
N GLN A 430 -0.23 15.39 -0.20
CA GLN A 430 0.32 15.87 1.08
C GLN A 430 1.76 16.40 0.94
N ILE A 431 2.66 15.62 0.32
CA ILE A 431 4.07 16.02 0.13
C ILE A 431 4.18 17.34 -0.65
N LYS A 432 3.42 17.50 -1.75
CA LYS A 432 3.46 18.74 -2.55
C LYS A 432 2.92 19.94 -1.80
N THR A 433 1.83 19.79 -1.03
CA THR A 433 1.32 20.88 -0.17
C THR A 433 2.35 21.26 0.89
N ASN A 434 2.96 20.29 1.57
CA ASN A 434 3.99 20.57 2.59
C ASN A 434 5.22 21.28 1.99
N GLN A 435 5.68 20.85 0.81
CA GLN A 435 6.79 21.52 0.11
C GLN A 435 6.45 22.96 -0.30
N GLU A 436 5.23 23.21 -0.79
CA GLU A 436 4.77 24.56 -1.10
C GLU A 436 4.66 25.42 0.17
N GLU A 437 4.15 24.88 1.28
CA GLU A 437 4.11 25.57 2.59
C GLU A 437 5.51 25.87 3.15
N GLU A 438 6.44 24.91 3.14
CA GLU A 438 7.84 25.13 3.58
C GLU A 438 8.56 26.16 2.69
N THR A 439 8.36 26.10 1.37
CA THR A 439 8.94 27.08 0.45
C THR A 439 8.40 28.49 0.73
N ASN A 440 7.09 28.61 0.97
CA ASN A 440 6.46 29.88 1.35
C ASN A 440 6.92 30.38 2.73
N LEU A 441 7.10 29.49 3.72
CA LEU A 441 7.61 29.85 5.04
C LEU A 441 9.07 30.36 4.97
N LEU A 442 9.92 29.67 4.20
CA LEU A 442 11.30 30.09 3.97
C LEU A 442 11.38 31.41 3.21
N LEU A 443 10.56 31.61 2.17
CA LEU A 443 10.44 32.90 1.47
C LEU A 443 9.99 34.03 2.40
N ASN A 444 8.97 33.79 3.24
CA ASN A 444 8.49 34.78 4.20
C ASN A 444 9.54 35.11 5.27
N THR A 445 10.33 34.12 5.71
CA THR A 445 11.41 34.36 6.70
C THR A 445 12.57 35.15 6.05
N LEU A 446 12.99 34.77 4.85
CA LEU A 446 14.07 35.45 4.11
C LEU A 446 13.69 36.86 3.67
N THR A 447 12.40 37.16 3.47
CA THR A 447 11.94 38.53 3.13
C THR A 447 11.92 39.48 4.33
N ILE A 448 11.93 38.97 5.57
CA ILE A 448 11.99 39.79 6.78
C ILE A 448 13.42 40.30 7.02
N ASP A 449 14.44 39.43 6.90
CA ASP A 449 15.85 39.81 7.12
C ASP A 449 16.42 40.78 6.07
N VAL A 450 15.88 40.81 4.85
CA VAL A 450 16.39 41.70 3.78
C VAL A 450 15.88 43.15 3.92
N GLY A 451 14.77 43.36 4.64
CA GLY A 451 14.23 44.70 4.89
C GLY A 451 15.06 45.50 5.90
N GLU A 452 15.38 44.90 7.06
CA GLU A 452 16.04 45.62 8.17
C GLU A 452 17.54 45.90 7.95
N VAL A 453 18.18 45.27 6.95
CA VAL A 453 19.62 45.41 6.68
C VAL A 453 19.94 46.55 5.70
N PHE A 454 18.95 47.15 5.02
CA PHE A 454 19.16 48.20 4.02
C PHE A 454 18.69 49.62 4.41
N ASP A 455 18.07 49.79 5.57
CA ASP A 455 17.62 51.09 6.12
C ASP A 455 18.54 51.63 7.25
N GLY A 456 19.82 51.22 7.28
CA GLY A 456 20.83 51.60 8.30
C GLY A 456 22.07 52.30 7.75
#